data_AF-F0FXU3-F1
#
_entry.id   AF-F0FXU3-F1
#
_cell.length_a   1.000
_cell.length_b   1.000
_cell.length_c   1.000
_cell.angle_alpha   90.00
_cell.angle_beta   90.00
_cell.angle_gamma   90.00
#
_symmetry.space_group_name_H-M   'P 1'
#
loop_
_entity.id
_entity.type
_entity.pdbx_description
1 polymer ?
#
loop_
_entity_poly.entity_id
_entity_poly.type
_entity_poly.pdbx_seq_one_letter_code
_entity_poly.pdbx_strand_id
1 'polypeptide(L)'
;MSADPFVIVGAGHAARRTAEALRERDADARIVMIGAERELPYDRPALSKDALLSDDGERRAFVRDAGWYDAQRIELRLGTRVDAIERAAQRVRLDDGATL
;
A
#
# COMPACT_ATOMS: atom_id res chain seq x y z
N MET A 1 -4.82 -13.55 21.24
CA MET A 1 -5.30 -13.60 19.85
C MET A 1 -4.74 -12.38 19.15
N SER A 2 -3.84 -12.53 18.17
CA SER A 2 -3.50 -11.40 17.31
C SER A 2 -4.76 -11.05 16.51
N ALA A 3 -5.17 -9.79 16.50
CA ALA A 3 -6.25 -9.35 15.63
C ALA A 3 -5.90 -9.65 14.17
N ASP A 4 -6.91 -10.05 13.38
CA ASP A 4 -6.76 -10.26 11.95
C ASP A 4 -6.31 -8.95 11.26
N PRO A 5 -5.41 -9.00 10.26
CA PRO A 5 -4.92 -7.81 9.62
C PRO A 5 -6.00 -7.13 8.76
N PHE A 6 -5.96 -5.81 8.70
CA PHE A 6 -6.63 -5.06 7.65
C PHE A 6 -5.81 -5.19 6.35
N VAL A 7 -6.41 -5.82 5.35
CA VAL A 7 -5.80 -6.00 4.02
C VAL A 7 -6.32 -4.92 3.08
N ILE A 8 -5.40 -4.10 2.56
CA ILE A 8 -5.69 -3.05 1.58
C ILE A 8 -5.15 -3.49 0.22
N VAL A 9 -6.06 -3.72 -0.73
CA VAL A 9 -5.70 -4.06 -2.10
C VAL A 9 -5.52 -2.78 -2.93
N GLY A 10 -4.29 -2.54 -3.36
CA GLY A 10 -3.82 -1.33 -4.00
C GLY A 10 -2.78 -0.60 -3.15
N ALA A 11 -1.82 0.06 -3.81
CA ALA A 11 -0.75 0.85 -3.18
C ALA A 11 -0.72 2.29 -3.73
N GLY A 12 -1.90 2.89 -3.93
CA GLY A 12 -2.05 4.27 -4.43
C GLY A 12 -2.47 5.28 -3.35
N HIS A 13 -2.91 6.46 -3.79
CA HIS A 13 -3.36 7.53 -2.90
C HIS A 13 -4.45 7.08 -1.91
N ALA A 14 -5.47 6.38 -2.42
CA ALA A 14 -6.58 5.87 -1.61
C ALA A 14 -6.08 4.91 -0.52
N ALA A 15 -5.23 3.94 -0.89
CA ALA A 15 -4.67 2.96 0.04
C ALA A 15 -3.85 3.63 1.15
N ARG A 16 -2.99 4.59 0.80
CA ARG A 16 -2.21 5.36 1.79
C ARG A 16 -3.14 6.09 2.76
N ARG A 17 -4.16 6.81 2.26
CA ARG A 17 -5.12 7.52 3.12
C ARG A 17 -5.91 6.56 4.02
N THR A 18 -6.28 5.39 3.51
CA THR A 18 -6.93 4.34 4.32
C THR A 18 -6.01 3.84 5.43
N ALA A 19 -4.74 3.58 5.13
CA ALA A 19 -3.77 3.13 6.14
C ALA A 19 -3.53 4.19 7.23
N GLU A 20 -3.38 5.48 6.85
CA GLU A 20 -3.29 6.61 7.79
C GLU A 20 -4.53 6.65 8.70
N ALA A 21 -5.72 6.63 8.09
CA ALA A 21 -6.99 6.70 8.80
C ALA A 21 -7.24 5.51 9.74
N LEU A 22 -6.76 4.31 9.39
CA LEU A 22 -6.81 3.12 10.24
C LEU A 22 -5.87 3.27 11.43
N ARG A 23 -4.62 3.68 11.20
CA ARG A 23 -3.63 3.86 12.27
C ARG A 23 -4.02 4.95 13.27
N GLU A 24 -4.66 6.03 12.80
CA GLU A 24 -5.21 7.09 13.67
C GLU A 24 -6.36 6.58 14.56
N ARG A 25 -7.17 5.65 14.06
CA ARG A 25 -8.32 5.09 14.80
C ARG A 25 -7.93 3.95 15.73
N ASP A 26 -6.95 3.18 15.32
CA ASP A 26 -6.43 2.03 16.06
C ASP A 26 -4.90 2.04 15.94
N ALA A 27 -4.27 2.49 17.04
CA ALA A 27 -2.83 2.60 17.12
C ALA A 27 -2.13 1.26 16.91
N ASP A 28 -2.79 0.12 17.17
CA ASP A 28 -2.23 -1.24 17.11
C ASP A 28 -2.73 -2.09 15.95
N ALA A 29 -3.59 -1.54 15.09
CA ALA A 29 -4.07 -2.21 13.89
C ALA A 29 -2.92 -2.83 13.08
N ARG A 30 -3.04 -4.11 12.73
CA ARG A 30 -2.13 -4.76 11.78
C ARG A 30 -2.59 -4.43 10.37
N ILE A 31 -1.78 -3.73 9.58
CA ILE A 31 -2.15 -3.25 8.25
C ILE A 31 -1.21 -3.87 7.22
N VAL A 32 -1.79 -4.51 6.20
CA VAL A 32 -1.07 -5.06 5.04
C VAL A 32 -1.57 -4.35 3.80
N MET A 33 -0.67 -3.71 3.05
CA MET A 33 -0.98 -3.03 1.80
C MET A 33 -0.32 -3.75 0.64
N ILE A 34 -1.12 -4.20 -0.32
CA ILE A 34 -0.68 -5.02 -1.45
C ILE A 34 -0.76 -4.20 -2.73
N GLY A 35 0.33 -4.07 -3.47
CA GLY A 35 0.41 -3.31 -4.71
C GLY A 35 1.02 -4.14 -5.84
N ALA A 36 0.40 -4.09 -7.03
CA ALA A 36 0.93 -4.76 -8.22
C ALA A 36 2.18 -4.06 -8.79
N GLU A 37 2.35 -2.77 -8.52
CA GLU A 37 3.55 -1.99 -8.84
C GLU A 37 4.65 -2.25 -7.81
N ARG A 38 5.92 -2.16 -8.23
CA ARG A 38 7.11 -2.43 -7.37
C ARG A 38 7.53 -1.18 -6.58
N GLU A 39 6.97 -0.05 -6.94
CA GLU A 39 7.29 1.29 -6.48
C GLU A 39 6.48 1.62 -5.21
N LEU A 40 7.05 2.43 -4.33
CA LEU A 40 6.32 2.97 -3.18
C LEU A 40 5.11 3.80 -3.64
N PRO A 41 4.04 3.93 -2.84
CA PRO A 41 2.91 4.77 -3.19
C PRO A 41 3.33 6.22 -3.53
N TYR A 42 2.95 6.65 -4.74
CA TYR A 42 3.28 7.96 -5.28
C TYR A 42 2.02 8.69 -5.78
N ASP A 43 2.15 10.00 -5.99
CA ASP A 43 1.08 10.85 -6.51
C ASP A 43 1.06 10.82 -8.04
N ARG A 44 0.12 10.05 -8.60
CA ARG A 44 -0.04 9.92 -10.06
C ARG A 44 -0.24 11.27 -10.79
N PRO A 45 -1.00 12.25 -10.26
CA PRO A 45 -1.10 13.58 -10.86
C PRO A 45 0.22 14.34 -11.02
N ALA A 46 1.25 14.02 -10.22
CA ALA A 46 2.58 14.61 -10.35
C ALA A 46 3.32 14.09 -11.60
N LEU A 47 3.02 12.86 -12.03
CA LEU A 47 3.65 12.22 -13.20
C LEU A 47 3.46 12.97 -14.50
N SER A 48 2.35 13.69 -14.66
CA SER A 48 2.06 14.48 -15.86
C SER A 48 2.43 15.97 -15.71
N LYS A 49 3.09 16.35 -14.61
CA LYS A 49 3.42 17.75 -14.27
C LYS A 49 4.86 17.85 -13.78
N ASP A 50 5.05 18.19 -12.50
CA ASP A 50 6.34 18.49 -11.90
C ASP A 50 7.33 17.33 -11.98
N ALA A 51 6.84 16.08 -12.11
CA ALA A 51 7.71 14.92 -12.33
C ALA A 51 8.23 14.83 -13.77
N LEU A 52 7.43 15.24 -14.76
CA LEU A 52 7.78 15.23 -16.18
C LEU A 52 8.61 16.45 -16.59
N LEU A 53 8.40 17.58 -15.92
CA LEU A 53 8.92 18.90 -16.33
C LEU A 53 10.20 19.33 -15.63
N SER A 54 10.77 18.51 -14.74
CA SER A 54 11.95 18.88 -13.95
C SER A 54 12.94 17.75 -13.82
N ASP A 55 14.22 18.10 -13.80
CA ASP A 55 15.28 17.22 -13.36
C ASP A 55 14.99 16.75 -11.91
N ASP A 56 15.15 15.45 -11.65
CA ASP A 56 14.76 14.76 -10.40
C ASP A 56 13.25 14.79 -10.04
N GLY A 57 12.39 15.19 -10.97
CA GLY A 57 10.95 15.31 -10.74
C GLY A 57 10.27 14.02 -10.26
N GLU A 58 10.68 12.86 -10.78
CA GLU A 58 10.14 11.55 -10.41
C GLU A 58 10.27 11.27 -8.91
N ARG A 59 11.38 11.70 -8.28
CA ARG A 59 11.59 11.51 -6.83
C ARG A 59 10.54 12.26 -6.00
N ARG A 60 10.03 13.39 -6.52
CA ARG A 60 9.00 14.20 -5.85
C ARG A 60 7.61 13.61 -5.96
N ALA A 61 7.38 12.62 -6.83
CA ALA A 61 6.11 11.94 -6.92
C ALA A 61 5.85 11.05 -5.68
N PHE A 62 6.90 10.53 -5.03
CA PHE A 62 6.76 9.71 -3.84
C PHE A 62 6.26 10.53 -2.65
N VAL A 63 5.11 10.16 -2.11
CA VAL A 63 4.44 10.92 -1.04
C VAL A 63 5.09 10.67 0.32
N ARG A 64 5.65 9.47 0.49
CA ARG A 64 6.33 9.00 1.71
C ARG A 64 7.55 8.17 1.30
N ASP A 65 8.61 8.26 2.07
CA ASP A 65 9.74 7.32 1.98
C ASP A 65 9.39 5.97 2.63
N ALA A 66 10.23 4.96 2.38
CA ALA A 66 10.05 3.61 2.93
C ALA A 66 10.02 3.60 4.47
N GLY A 67 10.87 4.41 5.12
CA GLY A 67 10.98 4.45 6.57
C GLY A 67 9.72 4.96 7.26
N TRP A 68 8.93 5.80 6.59
CA TRP A 68 7.62 6.19 7.09
C TRP A 68 6.66 4.99 7.21
N TYR A 69 6.63 4.08 6.23
CA TYR A 69 5.75 2.90 6.30
C TYR A 69 6.16 1.94 7.42
N ASP A 70 7.46 1.75 7.60
CA ASP A 70 8.01 0.97 8.71
C ASP A 70 7.63 1.59 10.06
N ALA A 71 7.80 2.91 10.21
CA ALA A 71 7.41 3.65 11.41
C ALA A 71 5.91 3.57 11.71
N GLN A 72 5.06 3.52 10.66
CA GLN A 72 3.62 3.33 10.79
C GLN A 72 3.19 1.86 10.96
N ARG A 73 4.14 0.92 10.97
CA ARG A 73 3.90 -0.53 11.04
C ARG A 73 2.95 -1.00 9.92
N ILE A 74 3.17 -0.54 8.70
CA ILE A 74 2.41 -0.94 7.50
C ILE A 74 3.26 -1.96 6.74
N GLU A 75 2.78 -3.20 6.63
CA GLU A 75 3.43 -4.22 5.82
C GLU A 75 3.15 -3.95 4.34
N LEU A 76 4.17 -3.53 3.58
CA LEU A 76 4.08 -3.32 2.14
C LEU A 76 4.42 -4.60 1.38
N ARG A 77 3.48 -5.08 0.54
CA ARG A 77 3.71 -6.15 -0.43
C ARG A 77 3.60 -5.59 -1.84
N LEU A 78 4.71 -5.06 -2.33
CA LEU A 78 4.83 -4.46 -3.66
C LEU A 78 5.23 -5.50 -4.70
N GLY A 79 4.89 -5.25 -5.96
CA GLY A 79 5.07 -6.20 -7.06
C GLY A 79 4.23 -7.48 -6.90
N THR A 80 3.15 -7.42 -6.12
CA THR A 80 2.25 -8.55 -5.84
C THR A 80 0.83 -8.20 -6.24
N ARG A 81 0.21 -9.02 -7.10
CA ARG A 81 -1.18 -8.82 -7.48
C ARG A 81 -2.10 -9.72 -6.65
N VAL A 82 -3.23 -9.16 -6.21
CA VAL A 82 -4.34 -9.96 -5.67
C VAL A 82 -5.20 -10.45 -6.83
N ASP A 83 -5.31 -11.76 -6.98
CA ASP A 83 -6.06 -12.40 -8.06
C ASP A 83 -7.50 -12.75 -7.66
N ALA A 84 -7.76 -13.03 -6.37
CA ALA A 84 -9.11 -13.39 -5.91
C ALA A 84 -9.36 -13.01 -4.44
N ILE A 85 -10.64 -12.84 -4.10
CA ILE A 85 -11.14 -12.66 -2.73
C ILE A 85 -12.00 -13.86 -2.35
N GLU A 86 -11.53 -14.65 -1.39
CA GLU A 86 -12.18 -15.87 -0.89
C GLU A 86 -13.02 -15.54 0.35
N ARG A 87 -14.22 -15.00 0.13
CA ARG A 87 -15.08 -14.46 1.19
C ARG A 87 -15.44 -15.46 2.29
N ALA A 88 -15.76 -16.70 1.93
CA ALA A 88 -16.11 -17.75 2.90
C ALA A 88 -14.95 -18.11 3.82
N ALA A 89 -13.72 -17.94 3.34
CA ALA A 89 -12.49 -18.23 4.06
C ALA A 89 -11.83 -16.97 4.65
N GLN A 90 -12.43 -15.78 4.44
CA GLN A 90 -11.91 -14.47 4.81
C GLN A 90 -10.46 -14.22 4.38
N ARG A 91 -10.11 -14.63 3.15
CA ARG A 91 -8.74 -14.55 2.63
C ARG A 91 -8.67 -13.90 1.26
N VAL A 92 -7.49 -13.40 0.90
CA VAL A 92 -7.14 -12.99 -0.46
C VAL A 92 -6.11 -13.96 -1.04
N ARG A 93 -6.25 -14.28 -2.33
CA ARG A 93 -5.28 -15.09 -3.08
C ARG A 93 -4.40 -14.18 -3.92
N LEU A 94 -3.09 -14.40 -3.81
CA LEU A 94 -2.06 -13.66 -4.51
C LEU A 94 -1.67 -14.37 -5.83
N ASP A 95 -0.98 -13.66 -6.72
CA ASP A 95 -0.52 -14.14 -8.02
C ASP A 95 0.59 -15.19 -7.94
N ASP A 96 1.35 -15.22 -6.85
CA ASP A 96 2.33 -16.27 -6.51
C ASP A 96 1.68 -17.53 -5.91
N GLY A 97 0.35 -17.53 -5.75
CA GLY A 97 -0.42 -18.63 -5.15
C GLY A 97 -0.48 -18.61 -3.62
N ALA A 98 0.20 -17.67 -2.95
CA ALA A 98 0.06 -17.50 -1.51
C ALA A 98 -1.32 -16.91 -1.14
N THR A 99 -1.70 -17.04 0.13
CA THR A 99 -2.94 -16.47 0.67
C THR A 99 -2.68 -15.64 1.90
N LEU A 100 -3.44 -14.57 2.07
CA LEU A 100 -3.40 -13.68 3.24
C LEU A 100 -4.77 -13.53 3.88
#